data_AF-A0A3D8JPA9-F1
#
_entry.id   AF-A0A3D8JPA9-F1
#
_cell.length_a   1.000
_cell.length_b   1.000
_cell.length_c   1.000
_cell.angle_alpha   90.00
_cell.angle_beta   90.00
_cell.angle_gamma   90.00
#
_symmetry.space_group_name_H-M   'P 1'
#
loop_
_entity.id
_entity.type
_entity.pdbx_description
1 polymer ?
#
loop_
_entity_poly.entity_id
_entity_poly.type
_entity_poly.pdbx_seq_one_letter_code
_entity_poly.pdbx_strand_id
1 'polypeptide(L)' 'MSTNSTTAKAKLREAALDYHEFPSPGKIAIAPTKQMINQRDL' A
#
# COMPACT_ATOMS: atom_id res chain seq x y z
N MET A 1 -12.78 27.43 18.66
CA MET A 1 -13.07 26.05 18.27
C MET A 1 -12.27 25.72 17.01
N SER A 2 -11.26 24.84 17.09
CA SER A 2 -10.42 24.45 15.95
C SER A 2 -11.12 23.41 15.08
N THR A 3 -11.95 23.87 14.13
CA THR A 3 -12.69 23.02 13.19
C THR A 3 -11.85 22.59 11.98
N ASN A 4 -10.77 23.31 11.66
CA ASN A 4 -9.95 23.05 10.47
C ASN A 4 -9.06 21.78 10.59
N SER A 5 -8.63 21.40 11.79
CA SER A 5 -7.74 20.24 11.97
C SER A 5 -8.48 18.91 11.79
N THR A 6 -9.77 18.86 12.12
CA THR A 6 -10.61 17.66 11.95
C THR A 6 -10.88 17.36 10.49
N THR A 7 -11.19 18.38 9.68
CA THR A 7 -11.40 18.21 8.23
C THR A 7 -10.14 17.78 7.51
N ALA A 8 -8.98 18.34 7.86
CA ALA A 8 -7.71 17.94 7.28
C ALA A 8 -7.36 16.47 7.63
N LYS A 9 -7.59 16.05 8.88
CA LYS A 9 -7.40 14.65 9.29
C LYS A 9 -8.37 13.68 8.62
N ALA A 10 -9.60 14.10 8.34
CA ALA A 10 -10.58 13.27 7.63
C ALA A 10 -10.11 12.99 6.19
N LYS A 11 -9.68 14.03 5.46
CA LYS A 11 -9.16 13.91 4.08
C LYS A 11 -7.92 13.02 4.00
N LEU A 12 -7.01 13.10 4.97
CA LEU A 12 -5.81 12.25 5.00
C LEU A 12 -6.14 10.78 5.25
N ARG A 13 -7.20 10.48 6.01
CA ARG A 13 -7.65 9.10 6.23
C ARG A 13 -8.28 8.49 4.99
N GLU A 14 -9.14 9.26 4.31
CA GLU A 14 -9.77 8.87 3.05
C GLU A 14 -8.71 8.55 1.99
N ALA A 15 -7.76 9.47 1.77
CA ALA A 15 -6.65 9.25 0.83
C ALA A 15 -5.77 8.04 1.19
N ALA A 16 -5.58 7.77 2.49
CA ALA A 16 -4.81 6.59 2.92
C ALA A 16 -5.58 5.29 2.59
N LEU A 17 -6.89 5.24 2.86
CA LEU A 17 -7.74 4.09 2.53
C LEU A 17 -7.71 3.78 1.03
N ASP A 18 -7.90 4.80 0.20
CA ASP A 18 -7.85 4.65 -1.27
C ASP A 18 -6.51 4.07 -1.74
N TYR A 19 -5.40 4.57 -1.20
CA TYR A 19 -4.05 4.07 -1.51
C TYR A 19 -3.83 2.63 -1.01
N HIS A 20 -4.57 2.16 -0.01
CA HIS A 20 -4.50 0.77 0.50
C HIS A 20 -5.39 -0.21 -0.27
N GLU A 21 -6.50 0.25 -0.84
CA GLU A 21 -7.52 -0.61 -1.46
C GLU A 21 -7.31 -0.82 -2.97
N PHE A 22 -6.77 0.16 -3.70
CA PHE A 22 -6.69 0.11 -5.16
C PHE A 22 -5.25 0.24 -5.70
N PRO A 23 -4.88 -0.46 -6.80
CA PRO A 23 -5.70 -1.38 -7.62
C PRO A 23 -5.71 -2.85 -7.13
N SER A 24 -4.77 -3.25 -6.28
CA SER A 24 -4.77 -4.58 -5.64
C SER A 24 -4.40 -4.44 -4.16
N PRO A 25 -5.21 -4.94 -3.23
CA PRO A 25 -4.90 -4.87 -1.80
C PRO A 25 -3.64 -5.65 -1.48
N GLY A 26 -2.70 -5.00 -0.78
CA GLY A 26 -1.40 -5.59 -0.40
C GLY A 26 -0.21 -4.75 -0.87
N LYS A 27 0.26 -3.81 -0.03
CA LYS A 27 1.38 -2.90 -0.35
C LYS A 27 2.77 -3.55 -0.28
N ILE A 28 2.83 -4.81 0.12
CA ILE A 28 4.08 -5.54 0.31
C ILE A 28 4.04 -6.72 -0.66
N ALA A 29 4.93 -6.66 -1.66
CA ALA A 29 5.20 -7.77 -2.55
C ALA A 29 6.55 -8.38 -2.17
N ILE A 30 6.61 -9.71 -2.06
CA ILE A 30 7.86 -10.42 -1.86
C ILE A 30 8.38 -10.83 -3.23
N ALA A 31 9.47 -10.21 -3.66
CA ALA A 31 10.18 -10.61 -4.87
C ALA A 31 11.38 -11.50 -4.50
N PRO A 32 11.58 -12.65 -5.17
CA PRO A 32 12.78 -13.45 -4.96
C PRO A 32 14.01 -12.65 -5.40
N THR A 33 15.01 -12.57 -4.53
CA THR A 33 16.27 -11.87 -4.81
C THR A 33 17.23 -12.72 -5.65
N LYS A 34 16.97 -14.02 -5.73
CA LYS A 34 17.72 -14.97 -6.56
C LYS A 34 16.94 -15.25 -7.84
N GLN A 35 17.66 -15.30 -8.95
CA GLN A 35 17.12 -15.71 -10.24
C GLN A 35 16.77 -17.21 -10.19
N MET A 36 15.51 -17.54 -10.46
CA MET A 36 15.03 -18.93 -10.56
C MET A 36 14.71 -19.25 -12.03
N ILE A 37 15.76 -19.51 -12.81
CA ILE A 37 15.66 -19.66 -14.27
C ILE A 37 15.51 -21.15 -14.67
N ASN A 38 16.03 -22.06 -13.85
CA ASN A 38 16.08 -23.50 -14.14
C ASN A 38 15.38 -24.32 -13.05
N GLN A 39 15.03 -25.58 -13.36
CA GLN A 39 14.35 -26.49 -12.42
C GLN A 39 15.13 -26.76 -11.11
N ARG A 40 16.46 -26.57 -11.10
CA ARG A 40 17.28 -26.69 -9.89
C ARG A 40 17.19 -25.48 -8.97
N ASP A 41 16.82 -24.33 -9.52
CA ASP A 41 16.68 -23.06 -8.80
C ASP A 41 15.24 -22.81 -8.33
N LEU A 42 14.28 -23.60 -8.86
CA LEU A 42 12.86 -23.58 -8.54
C LEU A 42 12.57 -24.46 -7.31
#